data_AF-A0A1S7DQ39-F1
#
_entry.id   AF-A0A1S7DQ39-F1
#
_cell.length_a   1.000
_cell.length_b   1.000
_cell.length_c   1.000
_cell.angle_alpha   90.00
_cell.angle_beta   90.00
_cell.angle_gamma   90.00
#
_symmetry.space_group_name_H-M   'P 1'
#
loop_
_entity.id
_entity.type
_entity.pdbx_description
1 polymer ?
#
loop_
_entity_poly.entity_id
_entity_poly.type
_entity_poly.pdbx_seq_one_letter_code
_entity_poly.pdbx_strand_id
1 'polypeptide(L)'
;MCILPNKSIDKKNPKLWKCSLTDEEFEALKKSLSYSNDVSIEPKEATFYYAEWWRRNYDGGKPSKEEVFNSIGGNIQYNLDAKEFFEIAKKGAEILGVKWIQKQNTLYFRTLLLQGGLPLYHISKHTSNYKDFLLSVLEIQPEKIEDFIFQPEIINLLPVTSRNDIIYENCFEIVRSILNDESTYDELLFSKPVVHYEMKKTRVVY
;
A
#
# COMPACT_ATOMS: atom_id res chain seq x y z
N MET A 1 15.99 -6.59 -16.95
CA MET A 1 15.31 -7.86 -16.62
C MET A 1 14.20 -7.49 -15.65
N CYS A 2 12.93 -7.77 -15.97
CA CYS A 2 11.79 -7.37 -15.15
C CYS A 2 11.83 -8.16 -13.83
N ILE A 3 11.85 -7.47 -12.69
CA ILE A 3 11.95 -8.04 -11.34
C ILE A 3 10.56 -8.41 -10.80
N LEU A 4 9.49 -7.92 -11.44
CA LEU A 4 8.13 -8.23 -11.00
C LEU A 4 7.88 -9.74 -11.08
N PRO A 5 7.39 -10.36 -9.99
CA PRO A 5 7.08 -11.78 -10.01
C PRO A 5 6.04 -12.04 -11.11
N ASN A 6 6.11 -13.22 -11.75
CA ASN A 6 5.11 -13.75 -12.68
C ASN A 6 3.76 -14.06 -11.97
N LYS A 7 3.35 -13.22 -11.01
CA LYS A 7 2.02 -13.24 -10.41
C LYS A 7 1.06 -12.74 -11.48
N SER A 8 0.03 -13.52 -11.80
CA SER A 8 -0.98 -13.16 -12.78
C SER A 8 -1.73 -11.91 -12.32
N ILE A 9 -1.30 -10.74 -12.79
CA ILE A 9 -2.02 -9.49 -12.58
C ILE A 9 -3.29 -9.57 -13.43
N ASP A 10 -4.45 -9.60 -12.78
CA ASP A 10 -5.72 -9.43 -13.47
C ASP A 10 -5.73 -8.04 -14.13
N LYS A 11 -5.67 -8.03 -15.47
CA LYS A 11 -5.68 -6.81 -16.29
C LYS A 11 -6.95 -5.98 -16.11
N LYS A 12 -8.02 -6.53 -15.52
CA LYS A 12 -9.31 -5.86 -15.36
C LYS A 12 -9.43 -5.06 -14.06
N ASN A 13 -8.66 -5.43 -13.03
CA ASN A 13 -8.55 -4.67 -11.78
C ASN A 13 -7.29 -5.09 -10.98
N PRO A 14 -6.12 -4.47 -11.25
CA PRO A 14 -4.88 -4.81 -10.56
C PRO A 14 -4.96 -4.41 -9.10
N LYS A 15 -5.26 -5.36 -8.22
CA LYS A 15 -5.09 -5.15 -6.77
C LYS A 15 -3.61 -5.29 -6.46
N LEU A 16 -2.81 -4.25 -6.69
CA LEU A 16 -1.33 -4.33 -6.59
C LEU A 16 -0.87 -4.77 -5.20
N TRP A 17 -1.59 -4.39 -4.15
CA TRP A 17 -1.34 -4.85 -2.78
C TRP A 17 -1.45 -6.38 -2.59
N LYS A 18 -2.20 -7.10 -3.45
CA LYS A 18 -2.21 -8.58 -3.46
C LYS A 18 -0.96 -9.18 -4.05
N CYS A 19 -0.28 -8.43 -4.92
CA CYS A 19 1.00 -8.80 -5.50
C CYS A 19 2.17 -8.31 -4.62
N SER A 20 1.98 -8.28 -3.29
CA SER A 20 3.00 -7.85 -2.33
C SER A 20 4.35 -8.50 -2.64
N LEU A 21 5.38 -7.68 -2.73
CA LEU A 21 6.77 -8.12 -2.87
C LEU A 21 7.29 -8.62 -1.52
N THR A 22 8.20 -9.60 -1.53
CA THR A 22 9.02 -9.91 -0.34
C THR A 22 9.98 -8.75 -0.05
N ASP A 23 10.62 -8.76 1.13
CA ASP A 23 11.62 -7.74 1.48
C ASP A 23 12.80 -7.76 0.49
N GLU A 24 13.23 -8.95 0.08
CA GLU A 24 14.30 -9.16 -0.90
C GLU A 24 13.91 -8.64 -2.29
N GLU A 25 12.69 -8.95 -2.76
CA GLU A 25 12.17 -8.45 -4.03
C GLU A 25 12.03 -6.91 -4.02
N PHE A 26 11.58 -6.34 -2.91
CA PHE A 26 11.45 -4.89 -2.76
C PHE A 26 12.80 -4.19 -2.78
N GLU A 27 13.80 -4.69 -2.05
CA GLU A 27 15.15 -4.12 -2.07
C GLU A 27 15.83 -4.31 -3.42
N ALA A 28 15.60 -5.44 -4.11
CA ALA A 28 16.06 -5.66 -5.47
C ALA A 28 15.44 -4.67 -6.46
N LEU A 29 14.12 -4.44 -6.37
CA LEU A 29 13.40 -3.44 -7.17
C LEU A 29 13.96 -2.03 -6.91
N LYS A 30 14.08 -1.64 -5.64
CA LYS A 30 14.64 -0.36 -5.21
C LYS A 30 16.03 -0.12 -5.80
N LYS A 31 16.89 -1.13 -5.71
CA LYS A 31 18.25 -1.08 -6.27
C LYS A 31 18.25 -1.01 -7.80
N SER A 32 17.37 -1.74 -8.48
CA SER A 32 17.24 -1.66 -9.94
C SER A 32 16.84 -0.25 -10.39
N LEU A 33 15.85 0.34 -9.71
CA LEU A 33 15.36 1.68 -10.00
C LEU A 33 16.42 2.76 -9.71
N SER A 34 17.25 2.58 -8.68
CA SER A 34 18.32 3.54 -8.33
C SER A 34 19.41 3.66 -9.40
N TYR A 35 19.60 2.62 -10.22
CA TYR A 35 20.60 2.60 -11.30
C TYR A 35 20.00 2.71 -12.71
N SER A 36 18.68 2.86 -12.83
CA SER A 36 18.00 2.96 -14.12
C SER A 36 17.94 4.41 -14.61
N ASN A 37 17.75 4.65 -15.90
CA ASN A 37 17.44 5.98 -16.46
C ASN A 37 16.00 6.05 -16.98
N ASP A 38 15.57 7.21 -17.47
CA ASP A 38 14.21 7.46 -17.99
C ASP A 38 13.77 6.47 -19.09
N VAL A 39 14.70 5.96 -19.89
CA VAL A 39 14.44 4.99 -20.96
C VAL A 39 14.45 3.54 -20.45
N SER A 40 15.24 3.24 -19.42
CA SER A 40 15.42 1.86 -18.94
C SER A 40 14.45 1.44 -17.83
N ILE A 41 13.76 2.39 -17.19
CA ILE A 41 12.76 2.07 -16.16
C ILE A 41 11.54 1.44 -16.83
N GLU A 42 11.23 0.21 -16.41
CA GLU A 42 9.96 -0.42 -16.78
C GLU A 42 8.80 0.31 -16.09
N PRO A 43 7.82 0.86 -16.82
CA PRO A 43 6.74 1.67 -16.22
C PRO A 43 5.96 0.96 -15.11
N LYS A 44 5.73 -0.35 -15.27
CA LYS A 44 5.04 -1.17 -14.26
C LYS A 44 5.82 -1.24 -12.95
N GLU A 45 7.14 -1.37 -13.02
CA GLU A 45 8.01 -1.42 -11.84
C GLU A 45 7.97 -0.11 -11.06
N ALA A 46 7.98 1.03 -11.76
CA ALA A 46 7.78 2.33 -11.13
C ALA A 46 6.42 2.41 -10.43
N THR A 47 5.34 1.92 -11.07
CA THR A 47 4.00 1.88 -10.47
C THR A 47 3.97 1.05 -9.19
N PHE A 48 4.53 -0.16 -9.25
CA PHE A 48 4.64 -1.05 -8.09
C PHE A 48 5.43 -0.41 -6.96
N TYR A 49 6.51 0.30 -7.28
CA TYR A 49 7.32 0.96 -6.27
C TYR A 49 6.53 2.01 -5.47
N TYR A 50 5.68 2.83 -6.11
CA TYR A 50 4.81 3.78 -5.39
C TYR A 50 3.86 3.07 -4.42
N ALA A 51 3.28 1.94 -4.85
CA ALA A 51 2.37 1.15 -4.02
C ALA A 51 3.11 0.50 -2.83
N GLU A 52 4.25 -0.11 -3.08
CA GLU A 52 5.09 -0.75 -2.05
C GLU A 52 5.67 0.27 -1.08
N TRP A 53 6.12 1.44 -1.56
CA TRP A 53 6.60 2.53 -0.71
C TRP A 53 5.51 3.01 0.25
N TRP A 54 4.27 3.16 -0.24
CA TRP A 54 3.14 3.53 0.61
C TRP A 54 2.93 2.51 1.73
N ARG A 55 3.03 1.22 1.41
CA ARG A 55 2.85 0.15 2.39
C ARG A 55 4.00 0.06 3.40
N ARG A 56 5.24 0.22 2.93
CA ARG A 56 6.49 -0.12 3.66
C ARG A 56 7.23 1.06 4.27
N ASN A 57 7.04 2.27 3.73
CA ASN A 57 7.88 3.43 4.07
C ASN A 57 7.08 4.65 4.52
N TYR A 58 5.80 4.77 4.17
CA TYR A 58 4.99 5.88 4.64
C TYR A 58 4.91 5.89 6.17
N ASP A 59 5.27 7.02 6.78
CA ASP A 59 5.37 7.18 8.23
C ASP A 59 4.49 8.31 8.79
N GLY A 60 3.51 8.77 8.00
CA GLY A 60 2.64 9.89 8.37
C GLY A 60 2.99 11.19 7.62
N GLY A 61 2.21 12.24 7.87
CA GLY A 61 2.35 13.53 7.17
C GLY A 61 1.75 13.54 5.76
N LYS A 62 2.18 14.49 4.94
CA LYS A 62 1.72 14.63 3.55
C LYS A 62 2.77 14.02 2.62
N PRO A 63 2.50 12.87 1.98
CA PRO A 63 3.46 12.28 1.07
C PRO A 63 3.66 13.16 -0.17
N SER A 64 4.87 13.13 -0.71
CA SER A 64 5.31 13.88 -1.89
C SER A 64 5.99 12.97 -2.92
N LYS A 65 6.10 13.42 -4.16
CA LYS A 65 6.75 12.63 -5.22
C LYS A 65 8.25 12.55 -4.94
N GLU A 66 8.79 13.63 -4.40
CA GLU A 66 10.16 13.81 -3.99
C GLU A 66 10.55 12.81 -2.90
N GLU A 67 9.70 12.57 -1.91
CA GLU A 67 9.97 11.56 -0.87
C GLU A 67 10.04 10.13 -1.44
N VAL A 68 9.11 9.76 -2.32
CA VAL A 68 9.12 8.44 -2.98
C VAL A 68 10.35 8.29 -3.88
N PHE A 69 10.72 9.35 -4.59
CA PHE A 69 11.88 9.32 -5.47
C PHE A 69 13.20 9.31 -4.70
N ASN A 70 13.30 10.07 -3.62
CA ASN A 70 14.49 10.08 -2.78
C ASN A 70 14.67 8.74 -2.04
N SER A 71 13.61 7.97 -1.80
CA SER A 71 13.72 6.66 -1.15
C SER A 71 14.37 5.58 -2.02
N ILE A 72 14.44 5.76 -3.34
CA ILE A 72 15.31 4.95 -4.23
C ILE A 72 16.75 5.47 -4.27
N GLY A 73 17.12 6.44 -3.44
CA GLY A 73 18.46 7.05 -3.40
C GLY A 73 18.60 8.31 -4.24
N GLY A 74 17.54 8.70 -4.96
CA GLY A 74 17.60 9.77 -5.96
C GLY A 74 18.43 9.36 -7.18
N ASN A 75 18.02 9.78 -8.37
CA ASN A 75 18.72 9.39 -9.59
C ASN A 75 19.70 10.47 -10.07
N ILE A 76 20.65 10.81 -9.20
CA ILE A 76 21.63 11.88 -9.46
C ILE A 76 22.53 11.49 -10.65
N GLN A 77 22.72 10.19 -10.90
CA GLN A 77 23.61 9.69 -11.93
C GLN A 77 23.08 9.90 -13.36
N TYR A 78 21.75 9.90 -13.56
CA TYR A 78 21.14 9.93 -14.89
C TYR A 78 20.21 11.14 -15.14
N ASN A 79 20.26 12.17 -14.29
CA ASN A 79 19.46 13.39 -14.38
C ASN A 79 17.93 13.17 -14.44
N LEU A 80 17.45 11.99 -14.04
CA LEU A 80 16.03 11.74 -13.87
C LEU A 80 15.54 12.47 -12.62
N ASP A 81 14.41 13.15 -12.71
CA ASP A 81 13.80 13.82 -11.56
C ASP A 81 12.53 13.11 -11.02
N ALA A 82 12.04 13.57 -9.87
CA ALA A 82 10.86 13.00 -9.23
C ALA A 82 9.58 13.14 -10.09
N LYS A 83 9.50 14.16 -10.94
CA LYS A 83 8.36 14.40 -11.83
C LYS A 83 8.39 13.41 -12.99
N GLU A 84 9.54 13.17 -13.60
CA GLU A 84 9.72 12.20 -14.68
C GLU A 84 9.47 10.77 -14.18
N PHE A 85 10.03 10.42 -13.02
CA PHE A 85 9.77 9.11 -12.39
C PHE A 85 8.26 8.91 -12.13
N PHE A 86 7.57 9.95 -11.68
CA PHE A 86 6.13 9.92 -11.49
C PHE A 86 5.35 9.75 -12.81
N GLU A 87 5.76 10.41 -13.90
CA GLU A 87 5.12 10.24 -15.21
C GLU A 87 5.34 8.82 -15.76
N ILE A 88 6.49 8.21 -15.52
CA ILE A 88 6.74 6.80 -15.86
C ILE A 88 5.80 5.88 -15.06
N ALA A 89 5.64 6.13 -13.76
CA ALA A 89 4.69 5.37 -12.93
C ALA A 89 3.23 5.55 -13.38
N LYS A 90 2.83 6.74 -13.84
CA LYS A 90 1.49 6.94 -14.43
C LYS A 90 1.27 6.07 -15.66
N LYS A 91 2.24 6.03 -16.59
CA LYS A 91 2.19 5.16 -17.76
C LYS A 91 2.05 3.69 -17.36
N GLY A 92 2.80 3.25 -16.36
CA GLY A 92 2.70 1.89 -15.86
C GLY A 92 1.32 1.54 -15.29
N ALA A 93 0.72 2.45 -14.54
CA ALA A 93 -0.62 2.28 -14.01
C ALA A 93 -1.69 2.21 -15.11
N GLU A 94 -1.54 2.99 -16.19
CA GLU A 94 -2.39 2.88 -17.39
C GLU A 94 -2.24 1.52 -18.07
N ILE A 95 -1.00 1.05 -18.25
CA ILE A 95 -0.71 -0.28 -18.84
C ILE A 95 -1.31 -1.40 -17.99
N LEU A 96 -1.30 -1.23 -16.66
CA LEU A 96 -1.87 -2.19 -15.72
C LEU A 96 -3.41 -2.12 -15.72
N GLY A 97 -4.03 -1.02 -16.16
CA GLY A 97 -5.49 -0.84 -16.11
C GLY A 97 -5.99 -0.34 -14.75
N VAL A 98 -5.14 0.37 -14.01
CA VAL A 98 -5.51 0.99 -12.73
C VAL A 98 -6.58 2.07 -12.95
N LYS A 99 -7.66 2.01 -12.18
CA LYS A 99 -8.70 3.03 -12.19
C LYS A 99 -8.29 4.22 -11.34
N TRP A 100 -8.26 5.40 -11.94
CA TRP A 100 -7.90 6.64 -11.25
C TRP A 100 -8.98 7.09 -10.27
N ILE A 101 -8.57 7.53 -9.08
CA ILE A 101 -9.46 8.17 -8.12
C ILE A 101 -9.85 9.55 -8.66
N GLN A 102 -11.14 9.73 -8.94
CA GLN A 102 -11.69 10.99 -9.42
C GLN A 102 -12.46 11.70 -8.30
N LYS A 103 -12.14 12.99 -8.08
CA LYS A 103 -12.95 13.93 -7.29
C LYS A 103 -13.27 15.14 -8.17
N GLN A 104 -12.92 16.35 -7.74
CA GLN A 104 -12.92 17.53 -8.64
C GLN A 104 -11.81 17.44 -9.70
N ASN A 105 -10.67 16.84 -9.35
CA ASN A 105 -9.56 16.56 -10.24
C ASN A 105 -9.18 15.07 -10.14
N THR A 106 -8.47 14.55 -11.14
CA THR A 106 -7.90 13.20 -11.10
C THR A 106 -6.71 13.15 -10.12
N LEU A 107 -6.81 12.31 -9.10
CA LEU A 107 -5.81 12.20 -8.04
C LEU A 107 -4.77 11.13 -8.37
N TYR A 108 -3.97 11.35 -9.42
CA TYR A 108 -2.99 10.37 -9.93
C TYR A 108 -2.01 9.86 -8.87
N PHE A 109 -1.25 10.76 -8.24
CA PHE A 109 -0.26 10.41 -7.21
C PHE A 109 -0.89 9.64 -6.06
N ARG A 110 -2.06 10.08 -5.62
CA ARG A 110 -2.79 9.41 -4.55
C ARG A 110 -3.26 8.01 -4.96
N THR A 111 -3.72 7.86 -6.19
CA THR A 111 -4.15 6.56 -6.71
C THR A 111 -2.98 5.58 -6.66
N LEU A 112 -1.80 5.98 -7.13
CA LEU A 112 -0.60 5.13 -7.12
C LEU A 112 -0.25 4.65 -5.71
N LEU A 113 -0.24 5.55 -4.73
CA LEU A 113 0.05 5.19 -3.33
C LEU A 113 -0.99 4.20 -2.79
N LEU A 114 -2.28 4.50 -2.96
CA LEU A 114 -3.36 3.68 -2.39
C LEU A 114 -3.51 2.32 -3.06
N GLN A 115 -2.92 2.09 -4.24
CA GLN A 115 -2.77 0.73 -4.77
C GLN A 115 -1.99 -0.20 -3.82
N GLY A 116 -1.21 0.35 -2.89
CA GLY A 116 -0.50 -0.37 -1.84
C GLY A 116 -1.36 -0.83 -0.66
N GLY A 117 -2.64 -0.43 -0.61
CA GLY A 117 -3.54 -0.78 0.50
C GLY A 117 -3.28 0.07 1.75
N LEU A 118 -3.38 -0.54 2.94
CA LEU A 118 -3.11 0.12 4.22
C LEU A 118 -1.59 0.35 4.40
N PRO A 119 -1.18 1.50 4.97
CA PRO A 119 0.23 1.80 5.22
C PRO A 119 0.74 1.05 6.45
N LEU A 120 1.19 -0.19 6.26
CA LEU A 120 1.54 -1.11 7.35
C LEU A 120 2.67 -0.60 8.23
N TYR A 121 3.70 0.05 7.65
CA TYR A 121 4.78 0.64 8.45
C TYR A 121 4.24 1.69 9.43
N HIS A 122 3.41 2.63 8.95
CA HIS A 122 2.80 3.65 9.79
C HIS A 122 1.93 3.04 10.90
N ILE A 123 1.10 2.04 10.57
CA ILE A 123 0.24 1.33 11.52
C ILE A 123 1.07 0.62 12.61
N SER A 124 2.19 0.02 12.22
CA SER A 124 3.04 -0.73 13.15
C SER A 124 3.77 0.15 14.16
N LYS A 125 4.08 1.40 13.78
CA LYS A 125 4.96 2.29 14.54
C LYS A 125 4.19 3.32 15.37
N HIS A 126 3.00 3.72 14.91
CA HIS A 126 2.24 4.80 15.54
C HIS A 126 0.85 4.35 15.93
N THR A 127 0.35 4.89 17.04
CA THR A 127 -1.09 5.00 17.23
C THR A 127 -1.61 5.97 16.17
N SER A 128 -2.45 5.48 15.29
CA SER A 128 -2.91 6.23 14.13
C SER A 128 -4.35 5.88 13.83
N ASN A 129 -5.03 6.82 13.18
CA ASN A 129 -6.33 6.64 12.58
C ASN A 129 -6.48 5.36 11.73
N TYR A 130 -5.40 4.93 11.05
CA TYR A 130 -5.40 3.68 10.29
C TYR A 130 -5.37 2.44 11.19
N LYS A 131 -4.63 2.52 12.30
CA LYS A 131 -4.59 1.45 13.31
C LYS A 131 -5.94 1.33 14.01
N ASP A 132 -6.51 2.45 14.45
CA ASP A 132 -7.81 2.47 15.11
C ASP A 132 -8.90 1.92 14.18
N PHE A 133 -8.88 2.34 12.91
CA PHE A 133 -9.77 1.78 11.89
C PHE A 133 -9.64 0.25 11.76
N LEU A 134 -8.41 -0.27 11.63
CA LEU A 134 -8.16 -1.71 11.51
C LEU A 134 -8.65 -2.47 12.75
N LEU A 135 -8.43 -1.93 13.95
CA LEU A 135 -8.87 -2.53 15.21
C LEU A 135 -10.40 -2.52 15.34
N SER A 136 -11.07 -1.41 15.02
CA SER A 136 -12.53 -1.35 15.04
C SER A 136 -13.17 -2.32 14.05
N VAL A 137 -12.58 -2.50 12.87
CA VAL A 137 -13.07 -3.52 11.91
C VAL A 137 -12.83 -4.92 12.45
N LEU A 138 -11.70 -5.19 13.10
CA LEU A 138 -11.40 -6.48 13.72
C LEU A 138 -12.40 -6.83 14.84
N GLU A 139 -12.80 -5.85 15.66
CA GLU A 139 -13.77 -6.04 16.75
C GLU A 139 -15.15 -6.49 16.26
N ILE A 140 -15.55 -6.04 15.06
CA ILE A 140 -16.85 -6.39 14.45
C ILE A 140 -16.83 -7.77 13.80
N GLN A 141 -15.63 -8.30 13.51
CA GLN A 141 -15.45 -9.60 12.85
C GLN A 141 -16.30 -9.75 11.58
N PRO A 142 -16.11 -8.87 10.58
CA PRO A 142 -17.00 -8.81 9.41
C PRO A 142 -16.97 -10.10 8.59
N GLU A 143 -18.11 -10.45 8.03
CA GLU A 143 -18.25 -11.49 7.00
C GLU A 143 -18.17 -10.89 5.59
N LYS A 144 -18.49 -9.60 5.45
CA LYS A 144 -18.43 -8.85 4.20
C LYS A 144 -18.08 -7.38 4.45
N ILE A 145 -17.70 -6.67 3.40
CA ILE A 145 -17.27 -5.27 3.49
C ILE A 145 -18.42 -4.37 3.98
N GLU A 146 -19.65 -4.66 3.56
CA GLU A 146 -20.87 -3.94 3.93
C GLU A 146 -21.10 -3.89 5.44
N ASP A 147 -20.53 -4.83 6.21
CA ASP A 147 -20.71 -4.88 7.65
C ASP A 147 -20.09 -3.68 8.37
N PHE A 148 -19.06 -3.04 7.79
CA PHE A 148 -18.38 -1.89 8.42
C PHE A 148 -18.41 -0.60 7.58
N ILE A 149 -18.56 -0.66 6.25
CA ILE A 149 -18.49 0.56 5.42
C ILE A 149 -19.65 1.54 5.60
N PHE A 150 -20.76 1.09 6.19
CA PHE A 150 -21.92 1.93 6.48
C PHE A 150 -21.92 2.48 7.91
N GLN A 151 -20.92 2.15 8.72
CA GLN A 151 -20.79 2.59 10.10
C GLN A 151 -19.93 3.87 10.16
N PRO A 152 -20.52 5.06 10.36
CA PRO A 152 -19.78 6.31 10.33
C PRO A 152 -18.69 6.40 11.40
N GLU A 153 -18.91 5.80 12.57
CA GLU A 153 -17.97 5.72 13.68
C GLU A 153 -16.66 5.02 13.30
N ILE A 154 -16.70 4.04 12.39
CA ILE A 154 -15.52 3.33 11.89
C ILE A 154 -14.90 4.11 10.73
N ILE A 155 -15.71 4.44 9.72
CA ILE A 155 -15.20 5.02 8.48
C ILE A 155 -14.63 6.42 8.71
N ASN A 156 -15.14 7.14 9.72
CA ASN A 156 -14.60 8.44 10.08
C ASN A 156 -13.23 8.39 10.75
N LEU A 157 -12.78 7.24 11.24
CA LEU A 157 -11.42 7.05 11.72
C LEU A 157 -10.43 7.30 10.58
N LEU A 158 -10.70 6.77 9.39
CA LEU A 158 -9.84 7.01 8.24
C LEU A 158 -9.83 8.49 7.81
N PRO A 159 -8.67 9.02 7.38
CA PRO A 159 -8.63 10.27 6.65
C PRO A 159 -9.59 10.24 5.46
N VAL A 160 -10.35 11.32 5.23
CA VAL A 160 -11.34 11.45 4.13
C VAL A 160 -10.79 11.01 2.77
N THR A 161 -9.50 11.20 2.61
CA THR A 161 -8.80 10.95 1.37
C THR A 161 -8.43 9.46 1.20
N SER A 162 -8.44 8.65 2.26
CA SER A 162 -8.24 7.20 2.25
C SER A 162 -9.53 6.38 2.31
N ARG A 163 -10.69 7.03 2.43
CA ARG A 163 -12.02 6.38 2.41
C ARG A 163 -12.38 5.94 0.99
N ASN A 164 -11.95 4.74 0.58
CA ASN A 164 -12.16 4.19 -0.75
C ASN A 164 -12.07 2.65 -0.75
N ASP A 165 -12.63 2.04 -1.80
CA ASP A 165 -12.78 0.58 -1.93
C ASP A 165 -11.47 -0.18 -1.77
N ILE A 166 -10.34 0.34 -2.28
CA ILE A 166 -9.05 -0.36 -2.17
C ILE A 166 -8.65 -0.53 -0.69
N ILE A 167 -8.88 0.51 0.13
CA ILE A 167 -8.56 0.47 1.56
C ILE A 167 -9.54 -0.44 2.30
N TYR A 168 -10.82 -0.42 1.94
CA TYR A 168 -11.83 -1.28 2.58
C TYR A 168 -11.60 -2.76 2.26
N GLU A 169 -11.36 -3.08 0.99
CA GLU A 169 -11.04 -4.44 0.56
C GLU A 169 -9.74 -4.94 1.21
N ASN A 170 -8.69 -4.12 1.22
CA ASN A 170 -7.42 -4.50 1.84
C ASN A 170 -7.56 -4.70 3.35
N CYS A 171 -8.27 -3.81 4.04
CA CYS A 171 -8.56 -3.97 5.46
C CYS A 171 -9.35 -5.24 5.75
N PHE A 172 -10.41 -5.50 4.97
CA PHE A 172 -11.24 -6.69 5.13
C PHE A 172 -10.42 -7.98 4.94
N GLU A 173 -9.57 -8.05 3.92
CA GLU A 173 -8.72 -9.23 3.71
C GLU A 173 -7.68 -9.42 4.82
N ILE A 174 -7.07 -8.34 5.32
CA ILE A 174 -6.17 -8.41 6.48
C ILE A 174 -6.92 -8.95 7.70
N VAL A 175 -8.10 -8.41 8.00
CA VAL A 175 -8.92 -8.84 9.14
C VAL A 175 -9.36 -10.29 9.00
N ARG A 176 -9.85 -10.72 7.83
CA ARG A 176 -10.22 -12.13 7.58
C ARG A 176 -9.03 -13.07 7.73
N SER A 177 -7.85 -12.69 7.23
CA SER A 177 -6.62 -13.48 7.41
C SER A 177 -6.29 -13.65 8.90
N ILE A 178 -6.40 -12.58 9.69
CA ILE A 178 -6.15 -12.61 11.14
C ILE A 178 -7.17 -13.50 11.85
N LEU A 179 -8.46 -13.42 11.49
CA LEU A 179 -9.53 -14.21 12.11
C LEU A 179 -9.46 -15.70 11.74
N ASN A 180 -8.94 -16.02 10.56
CA ASN A 180 -8.76 -17.39 10.09
C ASN A 180 -7.41 -18.01 10.51
N ASP A 181 -6.58 -17.29 11.29
CA ASP A 181 -5.19 -17.66 11.61
C ASP A 181 -4.34 -18.00 10.36
N GLU A 182 -4.60 -17.31 9.25
CA GLU A 182 -3.79 -17.40 8.04
C GLU A 182 -2.55 -16.53 8.19
N SER A 183 -1.36 -17.13 8.08
CA SER A 183 -0.08 -16.45 8.34
C SER A 183 0.35 -15.44 7.26
N THR A 184 -0.50 -15.18 6.27
CA THR A 184 -0.21 -14.36 5.08
C THR A 184 0.25 -12.94 5.44
N TYR A 185 -0.25 -12.37 6.52
CA TYR A 185 0.14 -11.04 6.99
C TYR A 185 0.98 -11.09 8.28
N ASP A 186 1.32 -12.29 8.77
CA ASP A 186 1.97 -12.46 10.06
C ASP A 186 3.38 -11.87 10.06
N GLU A 187 4.18 -12.14 9.03
CA GLU A 187 5.53 -11.57 8.92
C GLU A 187 5.49 -10.03 8.78
N LEU A 188 4.45 -9.49 8.14
CA LEU A 188 4.29 -8.04 7.89
C LEU A 188 3.71 -7.29 9.10
N LEU A 189 2.80 -7.89 9.85
CA LEU A 189 2.20 -7.29 11.05
C LEU A 189 3.02 -7.58 12.32
N PHE A 190 3.72 -8.71 12.38
CA PHE A 190 4.43 -9.19 13.58
C PHE A 190 5.96 -9.11 13.51
N SER A 191 6.55 -8.59 12.43
CA SER A 191 8.00 -8.29 12.38
C SER A 191 8.45 -7.27 13.44
N LYS A 192 7.53 -6.60 14.15
CA LYS A 192 7.84 -5.85 15.38
C LYS A 192 6.81 -6.11 16.50
N PRO A 193 7.27 -6.28 17.77
CA PRO A 193 6.48 -6.85 18.87
C PRO A 193 5.28 -6.00 19.36
N VAL A 194 5.15 -4.73 18.95
CA VAL A 194 4.13 -3.81 19.45
C VAL A 194 2.72 -4.15 18.93
N VAL A 195 2.63 -4.59 17.67
CA VAL A 195 1.34 -4.99 17.07
C VAL A 195 0.87 -6.33 17.64
N HIS A 196 1.81 -7.23 17.94
CA HIS A 196 1.53 -8.55 18.53
C HIS A 196 0.87 -8.45 19.91
N TYR A 197 1.35 -7.56 20.78
CA TYR A 197 0.83 -7.41 22.14
C TYR A 197 -0.59 -6.84 22.16
N GLU A 198 -0.85 -5.77 21.39
CA GLU A 198 -2.17 -5.12 21.34
C GLU A 198 -3.20 -6.02 20.64
N MET A 199 -2.84 -6.69 19.54
CA MET A 199 -3.76 -7.57 18.81
C MET A 199 -4.03 -8.89 19.54
N LYS A 200 -3.07 -9.42 20.32
CA LYS A 200 -3.33 -10.57 21.21
C LYS A 200 -4.16 -10.19 22.44
N LYS A 201 -4.09 -8.96 22.94
CA LYS A 201 -4.87 -8.55 24.11
C LYS A 201 -6.38 -8.57 23.83
N THR A 202 -6.79 -8.22 22.61
CA THR A 202 -8.17 -8.39 22.13
C THR A 202 -8.57 -9.86 21.99
N ARG A 203 -7.62 -10.79 21.79
CA ARG A 203 -7.87 -12.25 21.77
C ARG A 203 -8.18 -12.85 23.16
N VAL A 204 -7.93 -12.14 24.28
CA VAL A 204 -8.12 -12.67 25.65
C VAL A 204 -9.48 -12.27 26.25
N VAL A 205 -10.33 -11.58 25.50
CA VAL A 205 -11.68 -11.22 25.94
C VAL A 205 -12.72 -12.11 25.28
N TYR A 206 -12.53 -13.44 25.25
CA TYR A 206 -13.59 -14.46 25.15
C TYR A 206 -13.03 -15.81 25.62
#